data_AF-A0A2D9C528-F1
#
_entry.id   AF-A0A2D9C528-F1
#
_cell.length_a   1.000
_cell.length_b   1.000
_cell.length_c   1.000
_cell.angle_alpha   90.00
_cell.angle_beta   90.00
_cell.angle_gamma   90.00
#
_symmetry.space_group_name_H-M   'P 1'
#
loop_
_entity.id
_entity.type
_entity.pdbx_description
1 polymer ?
#
loop_
_entity_poly.entity_id
_entity_poly.type
_entity_poly.pdbx_seq_one_letter_code
_entity_poly.pdbx_strand_id
1 'polypeptide(L)' 'MEMAFITQARDIQRNLESLLERAKEDDSQFLYGIQQAVWNINRVVNTYEEVLHRDSNEDASYRPTLREV' A
#
# COMPACT_ATOMS: atom_id res chain seq x y z
N MET A 1 4.61 3.23 -14.96
CA MET A 1 4.09 1.87 -14.68
C MET A 1 3.82 1.70 -13.18
N GLU A 2 4.72 2.18 -12.33
CA GLU A 2 4.60 2.25 -10.86
C GLU A 2 3.33 2.91 -10.32
N MET A 3 2.97 4.11 -10.79
CA MET A 3 1.75 4.80 -10.35
C MET A 3 0.47 4.00 -10.60
N ALA A 4 0.41 3.17 -11.65
CA ALA A 4 -0.78 2.38 -11.96
C ALA A 4 -1.00 1.23 -10.97
N PHE A 5 0.09 0.61 -10.49
CA PHE A 5 0.00 -0.51 -9.54
C PHE A 5 -0.49 -0.04 -8.17
N ILE A 6 0.10 1.01 -7.61
CA ILE A 6 -0.29 1.50 -6.28
C ILE A 6 -1.70 2.08 -6.25
N THR A 7 -2.13 2.74 -7.32
CA THR A 7 -3.52 3.21 -7.45
C THR A 7 -4.49 2.03 -7.43
N GLN A 8 -4.22 0.98 -8.21
CA GLN A 8 -5.07 -0.22 -8.20
C GLN A 8 -5.06 -0.93 -6.83
N ALA A 9 -3.91 -1.01 -6.16
CA ALA A 9 -3.82 -1.61 -4.83
C ALA A 9 -4.66 -0.83 -3.80
N ARG A 10 -4.65 0.50 -3.85
CA ARG A 10 -5.48 1.37 -3.00
C ARG A 10 -6.97 1.27 -3.31
N ASP A 11 -7.34 1.12 -4.58
CA ASP A 11 -8.74 0.90 -4.95
C ASP A 11 -9.25 -0.45 -4.43
N ILE A 12 -8.43 -1.50 -4.54
CA ILE A 12 -8.72 -2.82 -3.98
C ILE A 12 -8.83 -2.74 -2.45
N GLN A 13 -7.92 -2.02 -1.79
CA GLN A 13 -7.94 -1.80 -0.34
C GLN A 13 -9.28 -1.21 0.12
N ARG A 14 -9.70 -0.09 -0.49
CA ARG A 14 -10.99 0.56 -0.18
C ARG A 14 -12.18 -0.39 -0.36
N ASN A 15 -12.18 -1.14 -1.46
CA ASN A 15 -13.25 -2.10 -1.74
C ASN A 15 -13.28 -3.25 -0.72
N LEU A 16 -12.12 -3.75 -0.30
CA LEU A 16 -12.01 -4.80 0.72
C LEU A 16 -12.42 -4.30 2.10
N GLU A 17 -12.12 -3.05 2.45
CA GLU A 17 -12.57 -2.43 3.70
C GLU A 17 -14.09 -2.28 3.74
N SER A 18 -14.70 -1.78 2.65
CA SER A 18 -16.16 -1.71 2.53
C SER A 18 -16.82 -3.10 2.58
N LEU A 19 -16.21 -4.10 1.95
CA LEU A 19 -16.69 -5.48 1.99
C LEU A 19 -16.57 -6.08 3.40
N LEU A 20 -15.50 -5.74 4.13
CA LEU A 20 -15.30 -6.17 5.51
C LEU A 20 -16.36 -5.59 6.45
N GLU A 21 -16.73 -4.33 6.30
CA GLU A 21 -17.80 -3.70 7.08
C GLU A 21 -19.13 -4.42 6.85
N ARG A 22 -19.53 -4.63 5.59
CA ARG A 22 -20.74 -5.40 5.27
C ARG A 22 -20.71 -6.82 5.81
N ALA A 23 -19.57 -7.50 5.69
CA ALA A 23 -19.43 -8.86 6.20
C ALA A 23 -19.55 -8.95 7.73
N LYS A 24 -19.20 -7.89 8.47
CA LYS A 24 -19.44 -7.79 9.92
C LYS A 24 -20.90 -7.52 10.22
N GLU A 25 -21.57 -6.66 9.45
CA GLU A 25 -22.99 -6.34 9.62
C GLU A 25 -23.88 -7.57 9.35
N ASP A 26 -23.53 -8.36 8.34
CA ASP A 26 -24.29 -9.54 7.92
C ASP A 26 -23.95 -10.82 8.70
N ASP A 27 -23.05 -10.76 9.70
CA ASP A 27 -22.47 -11.94 10.38
C ASP A 27 -22.01 -13.02 9.38
N SER A 28 -21.36 -12.58 8.31
CA SER A 28 -21.05 -13.42 7.16
C SER A 28 -20.05 -14.52 7.51
N GLN A 29 -20.30 -15.75 7.05
CA GLN A 29 -19.36 -16.88 7.14
C GLN A 29 -18.01 -16.59 6.45
N PHE A 30 -17.96 -15.60 5.55
CA PHE A 30 -16.74 -15.22 4.83
C PHE A 30 -15.91 -14.16 5.56
N LEU A 31 -16.34 -13.68 6.73
CA LEU A 31 -15.71 -12.60 7.48
C LEU A 31 -14.21 -12.81 7.66
N TYR A 32 -13.80 -14.01 8.06
CA TYR A 32 -12.38 -14.34 8.27
C TYR A 32 -11.56 -14.24 6.97
N GLY A 33 -12.08 -14.75 5.86
CA GLY A 33 -11.41 -14.67 4.55
C GLY A 33 -11.24 -13.22 4.09
N ILE A 34 -12.25 -12.39 4.30
CA ILE A 34 -12.22 -10.97 3.96
C ILE A 34 -11.23 -10.22 4.86
N GLN A 35 -11.19 -10.52 6.16
CA GLN A 35 -10.19 -9.95 7.08
C GLN A 35 -8.76 -10.27 6.65
N GLN A 36 -8.48 -11.51 6.23
CA GLN A 36 -7.18 -11.90 5.71
C GLN A 36 -6.83 -11.14 4.42
N ALA A 37 -7.79 -10.95 3.52
CA ALA A 37 -7.59 -10.17 2.31
C ALA A 37 -7.25 -8.69 2.62
N VAL A 38 -7.97 -8.07 3.57
CA VAL A 38 -7.68 -6.70 4.05
C VAL A 38 -6.27 -6.62 4.64
N TRP A 39 -5.88 -7.58 5.48
CA TRP A 39 -4.54 -7.59 6.05
C TRP A 39 -3.44 -7.68 4.98
N ASN A 40 -3.63 -8.55 3.98
CA ASN A 40 -2.68 -8.72 2.88
C ASN A 40 -2.55 -7.45 2.02
N ILE A 41 -3.66 -6.82 1.63
CA ILE A 41 -3.60 -5.62 0.79
C ILE A 41 -2.97 -4.44 1.55
N ASN A 42 -3.27 -4.29 2.85
CA ASN A 42 -2.64 -3.27 3.69
C ASN A 42 -1.13 -3.45 3.73
N ARG A 43 -0.65 -4.70 3.83
CA ARG A 43 0.79 -4.99 3.80
C ARG A 43 1.43 -4.61 2.47
N VAL A 44 0.77 -4.89 1.34
CA VAL A 44 1.25 -4.50 0.01
C VAL A 44 1.35 -2.98 -0.12
N VAL A 45 0.28 -2.26 0.25
CA VAL A 45 0.25 -0.79 0.18
C VAL A 45 1.34 -0.19 1.07
N ASN A 46 1.45 -0.61 2.33
CA ASN A 46 2.45 -0.10 3.26
C ASN A 46 3.88 -0.37 2.78
N THR A 47 4.15 -1.58 2.27
CA THR A 47 5.48 -1.93 1.74
C THR A 47 5.86 -1.03 0.56
N TYR A 48 4.89 -0.74 -0.32
CA TYR A 48 5.11 0.13 -1.46
C TYR A 48 5.37 1.58 -1.03
N GLU A 49 4.59 2.08 -0.06
CA GLU A 49 4.80 3.41 0.52
C GLU A 49 6.16 3.53 1.20
N GLU A 50 6.60 2.50 1.93
CA GLU A 50 7.95 2.46 2.51
C GLU A 50 9.05 2.54 1.46
N VAL A 51 8.91 1.82 0.35
CA VAL A 51 9.89 1.86 -0.76
C VAL A 51 9.92 3.25 -1.39
N LEU A 52 8.75 3.82 -1.73
CA LEU A 52 8.68 5.18 -2.27
C LEU A 52 9.30 6.23 -1.33
N HIS A 53 9.06 6.10 -0.02
CA HIS A 53 9.64 6.99 0.97
C HIS A 53 11.16 6.83 1.10
N ARG A 54 11.70 5.61 0.97
CA ARG A 54 13.16 5.38 0.95
C ARG A 54 13.79 5.98 -0.29
N ASP A 55 13.22 5.74 -1.47
CA ASP A 55 13.72 6.31 -2.72
C ASP A 55 13.72 7.85 -2.67
N SER A 56 12.65 8.44 -2.13
CA SER A 56 12.55 9.90 -1.95
C SER A 56 13.60 10.46 -0.98
N ASN A 57 13.97 9.69 0.05
CA ASN A 57 14.97 10.09 1.05
C ASN A 57 16.42 9.86 0.56
N GLU A 58 16.66 8.81 -0.22
CA GLU A 58 17.97 8.54 -0.83
C GLU A 58 18.30 9.60 -1.89
N ASP A 59 17.34 10.00 -2.74
CA ASP A 59 17.52 11.07 -3.73
C ASP A 59 17.78 12.43 -3.08
N ALA A 60 17.12 12.73 -1.95
CA ALA A 60 17.35 13.97 -1.20
C ALA A 60 18.74 14.04 -0.54
N SER A 61 19.41 12.90 -0.35
CA SER A 61 20.74 12.81 0.26
C SER A 61 21.89 12.94 -0.74
N TYR A 62 21.62 12.96 -2.05
CA TYR A 62 22.64 13.16 -3.08
C TYR A 62 23.08 14.64 -3.13
N ARG A 63 24.09 14.99 -2.35
CA ARG A 63 24.93 16.17 -2.64
C ARG A 63 25.96 15.75 -3.67
N PRO A 64 25.94 16.25 -4.92
CA PRO A 64 27.04 16.03 -5.84
C PRO A 64 28.31 16.59 -5.17
N THR A 65 29.29 15.73 -4.95
CA THR A 65 30.62 16.16 -4.53
C THR A 65 31.13 17.10 -5.62
N LEU A 66 31.38 18.37 -5.24
CA LEU A 66 32.06 19.31 -6.12
C LEU A 66 33.40 18.67 -6.49
N ARG A 67 33.54 18.24 -7.76
CA ARG A 67 34.85 17.92 -8.32
C ARG A 67 35.67 19.19 -8.23
N GLU A 68 36.70 19.19 -7.40
CA GLU A 68 37.74 20.22 -7.44
C GLU A 68 38.33 20.20 -8.86
N VAL A 69 38.31 21.37 -9.50
CA VAL A 69 38.85 21.64 -10.84
C VAL A 69 40.32 22.00 -10.72
#